data_AF-A0AAU9GF40-F1
#
_entry.id   AF-A0AAU9GF40-F1
#
_cell.length_a   1.000
_cell.length_b   1.000
_cell.length_c   1.000
_cell.angle_alpha   90.00
_cell.angle_beta   90.00
_cell.angle_gamma   90.00
#
_symmetry.space_group_name_H-M   'P 1'
#
loop_
_entity.id
_entity.type
_entity.pdbx_description
1 polymer ?
#
loop_
_entity_poly.entity_id
_entity_poly.type
_entity_poly.pdbx_seq_one_letter_code
_entity_poly.pdbx_strand_id
1 'polypeptide(L)'
;MAVNVYSTNVTSENLSRHDMLAWVNDCLQSQFSKIEELCTGAAYCQFMDMLFPNSVPVKRVKFRTNLEHEYIQNFKILQAGFKKMSVDKIIPVDKLVKGRFQDNFEFLQWFKKFFDANYDGREYEPLAQRGGVNMGSGKGPGGSSNGGSGVGSVHNDIHTMHRRGILAPQPKRLAPSVPAHEPAVSKVLPRTSSAVTHSRVATATNITGTVKKNDANHAVNTQQIDELSNQVMDMRLNLEGLEKERDFYFSKLRDIEILCQEAEEGETTPLVQKILDILYATEDGFAPPDDAPPEEEEY
;
A
#
# COMPACT_ATOMS: atom_id res chain seq x y z
N MET A 1 -6.59 10.70 28.65
CA MET A 1 -6.78 11.33 27.33
C MET A 1 -5.62 10.94 26.45
N ALA A 2 -5.80 10.92 25.13
CA ALA A 2 -4.72 10.61 24.20
C ALA A 2 -3.79 11.82 24.01
N VAL A 3 -2.52 11.54 23.72
CA VAL A 3 -1.55 12.50 23.21
C VAL A 3 -1.83 12.71 21.72
N ASN A 4 -2.16 13.94 21.32
CA ASN A 4 -2.38 14.27 19.91
C ASN A 4 -1.05 14.47 19.19
N VAL A 5 -1.03 14.15 17.89
CA VAL A 5 0.15 14.33 17.03
C VAL A 5 -0.25 15.07 15.77
N TYR A 6 0.64 15.93 15.30
CA TYR A 6 0.46 16.73 14.09
C TYR A 6 1.60 16.42 13.12
N SER A 7 1.30 16.40 11.83
CA SER A 7 2.33 16.32 10.81
C SER A 7 3.11 17.63 10.83
N THR A 8 4.33 17.61 11.33
CA THR A 8 5.32 18.68 11.17
C THR A 8 6.41 18.18 10.23
N ASN A 9 6.98 19.06 9.40
CA ASN A 9 8.02 18.71 8.42
C ASN A 9 9.38 18.37 9.06
N VAL A 10 9.43 18.20 10.39
CA VAL A 10 10.64 17.81 11.11
C VAL A 10 10.77 16.29 11.00
N THR A 11 11.75 15.88 10.20
CA THR A 11 12.22 14.51 9.89
C THR A 11 11.75 13.44 10.88
N SER A 12 10.54 12.93 10.67
CA SER A 12 10.11 11.64 11.22
C SER A 12 10.37 10.62 10.12
N GLU A 13 11.09 9.55 10.42
CA GLU A 13 11.36 8.45 9.48
C GLU A 13 10.04 8.00 8.84
N ASN A 14 9.85 8.34 7.57
CA ASN A 14 8.67 7.93 6.83
C ASN A 14 8.87 6.46 6.46
N LEU A 15 8.20 5.58 7.19
CA LEU A 15 8.19 4.14 6.90
C LEU A 15 7.73 3.88 5.47
N SER A 16 8.41 2.96 4.79
CA SER A 16 7.99 2.53 3.47
C SER A 16 6.63 1.84 3.53
N ARG A 17 5.95 1.74 2.38
CA ARG A 17 4.70 0.98 2.25
C ARG A 17 4.80 -0.44 2.82
N HIS A 18 5.92 -1.13 2.55
CA HIS A 18 6.14 -2.51 3.00
C HIS A 18 6.32 -2.58 4.51
N ASP A 19 7.12 -1.69 5.09
CA ASP A 19 7.36 -1.66 6.54
C ASP A 19 6.07 -1.30 7.30
N MET A 20 5.27 -0.40 6.74
CA MET A 20 3.99 -0.03 7.33
C MET A 20 2.99 -1.19 7.33
N LEU A 21 2.92 -1.97 6.24
CA LEU A 21 2.10 -3.18 6.20
C LEU A 21 2.60 -4.26 7.15
N ALA A 22 3.91 -4.48 7.21
CA ALA A 22 4.53 -5.42 8.15
C ALA A 22 4.17 -5.05 9.59
N TRP A 23 4.34 -3.77 9.97
CA TRP A 23 3.95 -3.27 11.28
C TRP A 23 2.50 -3.55 11.63
N VAL A 24 1.55 -3.24 10.74
CA VAL A 24 0.12 -3.51 11.00
C VAL A 24 -0.12 -5.01 11.17
N ASN A 25 0.46 -5.83 10.30
CA ASN A 25 0.29 -7.28 10.33
C ASN A 25 0.86 -7.92 11.59
N ASP A 26 2.02 -7.46 12.05
CA ASP A 26 2.67 -7.97 13.26
C ASP A 26 1.89 -7.56 14.50
N CYS A 27 1.49 -6.29 14.62
CA CYS A 27 0.74 -5.80 15.78
C CYS A 27 -0.66 -6.44 15.90
N LEU A 28 -1.34 -6.67 14.78
CA LEU A 28 -2.72 -7.14 14.79
C LEU A 28 -2.88 -8.62 14.42
N GLN A 29 -1.78 -9.35 14.17
CA GLN A 29 -1.83 -10.72 13.64
C GLN A 29 -2.78 -10.80 12.43
N SER A 30 -2.61 -9.89 11.48
CA SER A 30 -3.39 -9.80 10.24
C SER A 30 -2.57 -10.25 9.03
N GLN A 31 -3.19 -10.27 7.85
CA GLN A 31 -2.57 -10.70 6.60
C GLN A 31 -2.91 -9.74 5.45
N PHE A 32 -2.75 -8.43 5.70
CA PHE A 32 -2.94 -7.42 4.69
C PHE A 32 -1.82 -7.48 3.65
N SER A 33 -2.21 -7.42 2.38
CA SER A 33 -1.31 -7.39 1.23
C SER A 33 -1.20 -6.00 0.62
N LYS A 34 -2.23 -5.17 0.83
CA LYS A 34 -2.36 -3.82 0.28
C LYS A 34 -2.83 -2.85 1.36
N ILE A 35 -2.35 -1.61 1.31
CA ILE A 35 -2.71 -0.56 2.27
C ILE A 35 -4.20 -0.22 2.16
N GLU A 36 -4.74 -0.29 0.96
CA GLU A 36 -6.13 -0.05 0.60
C GLU A 36 -7.09 -0.95 1.38
N GLU A 37 -6.65 -2.12 1.86
CA GLU A 37 -7.47 -3.03 2.67
C GLU A 37 -7.82 -2.45 4.06
N LEU A 38 -7.07 -1.43 4.51
CA LEU A 38 -7.37 -0.69 5.74
C LEU A 38 -8.60 0.20 5.61
N CYS A 39 -9.15 0.37 4.40
CA CYS A 39 -10.41 1.07 4.14
C CYS A 39 -11.60 0.48 4.90
N THR A 40 -11.49 -0.75 5.39
CA THR A 40 -12.53 -1.39 6.21
C THR A 40 -12.72 -0.70 7.56
N GLY A 41 -11.74 0.07 8.04
CA GLY A 41 -11.75 0.73 9.35
C GLY A 41 -11.55 -0.20 10.56
N ALA A 42 -11.53 -1.53 10.35
CA ALA A 42 -11.47 -2.51 11.42
C ALA A 42 -10.12 -2.50 12.17
N ALA A 43 -9.02 -2.35 11.42
CA ALA A 43 -7.66 -2.28 11.99
C ALA A 43 -7.53 -1.11 12.97
N TYR A 44 -7.97 0.08 12.56
CA TYR A 44 -7.93 1.27 13.40
C TYR A 44 -8.79 1.16 14.65
N CYS A 45 -9.97 0.53 14.56
CA CYS A 45 -10.76 0.24 15.75
C CYS A 45 -9.99 -0.68 16.71
N GLN A 46 -9.34 -1.72 16.20
CA GLN A 46 -8.58 -2.62 17.06
C GLN A 46 -7.35 -1.95 17.69
N PHE A 47 -6.62 -1.12 16.94
CA PHE A 47 -5.55 -0.32 17.51
C PHE A 47 -6.05 0.62 18.61
N MET A 48 -7.23 1.22 18.46
CA MET A 48 -7.80 2.06 19.53
C MET A 48 -8.11 1.27 20.79
N ASP A 49 -8.56 0.01 20.67
CA ASP A 49 -8.75 -0.88 21.82
C ASP A 49 -7.41 -1.27 22.48
N MET A 50 -6.38 -1.50 21.66
CA MET A 50 -5.02 -1.78 22.12
C MET A 50 -4.42 -0.60 22.90
N LEU A 51 -4.46 0.61 22.33
CA LEU A 51 -3.97 1.84 22.98
C LEU A 51 -4.81 2.20 24.22
N PHE A 52 -6.14 2.16 24.06
CA PHE A 52 -7.09 2.65 25.06
C PHE A 52 -8.24 1.65 25.23
N PRO A 53 -8.12 0.68 26.15
CA PRO A 53 -9.15 -0.32 26.42
C PRO A 53 -10.49 0.33 26.73
N ASN A 54 -11.56 -0.25 26.20
CA ASN A 54 -12.92 0.28 26.28
C ASN A 54 -13.14 1.63 25.58
N SER A 55 -12.19 2.13 24.79
CA SER A 55 -12.40 3.34 23.95
C SER A 55 -13.38 3.05 22.81
N VAL A 56 -13.37 1.83 22.29
CA VAL A 56 -14.25 1.36 21.22
C VAL A 56 -15.01 0.09 21.62
N PRO A 57 -16.28 -0.08 21.18
CA PRO A 57 -17.02 -1.32 21.34
C PRO A 57 -16.58 -2.39 20.33
N VAL A 58 -15.45 -3.07 20.59
CA VAL A 58 -14.82 -4.05 19.67
C VAL A 58 -15.80 -5.10 19.12
N LYS A 59 -16.71 -5.60 19.95
CA LYS A 59 -17.72 -6.60 19.55
C LYS A 59 -18.66 -6.14 18.44
N ARG A 60 -18.77 -4.83 18.19
CA ARG A 60 -19.59 -4.25 17.11
C ARG A 60 -18.83 -4.03 15.81
N VAL A 61 -17.50 -4.18 15.84
CA VAL A 61 -16.63 -3.96 14.68
C VAL A 61 -16.79 -5.12 13.70
N LYS A 62 -16.96 -4.79 12.42
CA LYS A 62 -17.01 -5.75 11.31
C LYS A 62 -15.59 -6.04 10.84
N PHE A 63 -14.97 -7.08 11.39
CA PHE A 63 -13.56 -7.42 11.10
C PHE A 63 -13.33 -8.00 9.70
N ARG A 64 -14.34 -8.71 9.16
CA ARG A 64 -14.28 -9.34 7.85
C ARG A 64 -15.51 -8.97 7.05
N THR A 65 -15.35 -8.04 6.11
CA THR A 65 -16.45 -7.52 5.28
C THR A 65 -15.93 -7.07 3.92
N ASN A 66 -16.82 -6.99 2.94
CA ASN A 66 -16.58 -6.40 1.62
C ASN A 66 -17.65 -5.34 1.26
N LEU A 67 -18.41 -4.85 2.25
CA LEU A 67 -19.55 -3.95 2.04
C LEU A 67 -19.20 -2.55 2.55
N GLU A 68 -19.24 -1.56 1.65
CA GLU A 68 -18.84 -0.18 1.97
C GLU A 68 -19.65 0.42 3.14
N HIS A 69 -20.94 0.09 3.26
CA HIS A 69 -21.76 0.56 4.38
C HIS A 69 -21.30 -0.01 5.73
N GLU A 70 -20.68 -1.19 5.76
CA GLU A 70 -20.08 -1.76 6.98
C GLU A 70 -18.74 -1.07 7.30
N TYR A 71 -17.99 -0.61 6.30
CA TYR A 71 -16.77 0.19 6.50
C TYR A 71 -17.13 1.52 7.17
N ILE A 72 -18.18 2.18 6.69
CA ILE A 72 -18.70 3.42 7.29
C ILE A 72 -19.12 3.19 8.75
N GLN A 73 -19.74 2.04 9.07
CA GLN A 73 -20.09 1.70 10.45
C GLN A 73 -18.84 1.57 11.34
N ASN A 74 -17.79 0.89 10.86
CA ASN A 74 -16.52 0.80 11.58
C ASN A 74 -15.88 2.18 11.79
N PHE A 75 -15.86 3.05 10.78
CA PHE A 75 -15.32 4.41 10.95
C PHE A 75 -16.14 5.27 11.91
N LYS A 76 -17.46 5.09 12.00
CA LYS A 76 -18.28 5.75 13.04
C LYS A 76 -17.90 5.27 14.44
N ILE A 77 -17.58 3.98 14.59
CA ILE A 77 -17.06 3.43 15.85
C ILE A 77 -15.72 4.09 16.19
N LEU A 78 -14.82 4.20 15.21
CA LEU A 78 -13.52 4.85 15.38
C LEU A 78 -13.65 6.32 15.79
N GLN A 79 -14.50 7.09 15.11
CA GLN A 79 -14.80 8.49 15.44
C GLN A 79 -15.31 8.65 16.87
N ALA A 80 -16.18 7.75 17.33
CA ALA A 80 -16.65 7.76 18.72
C ALA A 80 -15.51 7.50 19.72
N GLY A 81 -14.59 6.59 19.38
CA GLY A 81 -13.36 6.34 20.15
C GLY A 81 -12.44 7.57 20.21
N PHE A 82 -12.22 8.24 19.07
CA PHE A 82 -11.43 9.47 18.99
C PHE A 82 -12.04 10.57 19.87
N LYS A 83 -13.35 10.79 19.76
CA LYS A 83 -14.07 11.76 20.60
C LYS A 83 -13.94 11.44 22.08
N LYS A 84 -14.06 10.16 22.47
CA LYS A 84 -13.95 9.71 23.87
C LYS A 84 -12.55 9.93 24.43
N MET A 85 -11.51 9.78 23.61
CA MET A 85 -10.12 9.96 24.01
C MET A 85 -9.58 11.37 23.76
N SER A 86 -10.43 12.29 23.30
CA SER A 86 -10.07 13.68 22.95
C SER A 86 -9.00 13.78 21.86
N VAL A 87 -9.10 12.90 20.86
CA VAL A 87 -8.30 12.97 19.64
C VAL A 87 -8.92 13.99 18.68
N ASP A 88 -8.14 14.97 18.24
CA ASP A 88 -8.61 16.10 17.43
C ASP A 88 -8.54 15.85 15.90
N LYS A 89 -7.78 14.84 15.48
CA LYS A 89 -7.67 14.44 14.07
C LYS A 89 -9.03 14.10 13.48
N ILE A 90 -9.37 14.82 12.41
CA ILE A 90 -10.53 14.52 11.58
C ILE A 90 -10.22 13.31 10.70
N ILE A 91 -11.12 12.32 10.73
CA ILE A 91 -11.03 11.12 9.89
C ILE A 91 -11.75 11.39 8.56
N PRO A 92 -11.07 11.38 7.39
CA PRO A 92 -11.69 11.62 6.10
C PRO A 92 -12.43 10.37 5.58
N VAL A 93 -13.51 9.98 6.26
CA VAL A 93 -14.24 8.72 6.04
C VAL A 93 -14.61 8.51 4.57
N ASP A 94 -15.18 9.52 3.91
CA ASP A 94 -15.65 9.42 2.52
C ASP A 94 -14.54 9.07 1.52
N LYS A 95 -13.29 9.43 1.84
CA LYS A 95 -12.12 9.12 1.01
C LYS A 95 -11.56 7.74 1.35
N LEU A 96 -11.44 7.43 2.64
CA LEU A 96 -10.86 6.17 3.12
C LEU A 96 -11.68 4.96 2.67
N VAL A 97 -13.00 4.99 2.82
CA VAL A 97 -13.88 3.86 2.50
C VAL A 97 -13.88 3.50 1.02
N LYS A 98 -13.41 4.40 0.14
CA LYS A 98 -13.25 4.14 -1.30
C LYS A 98 -12.03 3.28 -1.62
N GLY A 99 -11.19 2.95 -0.64
CA GLY A 99 -10.03 2.09 -0.84
C GLY A 99 -8.97 2.73 -1.74
N ARG A 100 -8.87 4.07 -1.76
CA ARG A 100 -7.82 4.77 -2.50
C ARG A 100 -6.51 4.68 -1.72
N PHE A 101 -5.42 4.31 -2.41
CA PHE A 101 -4.11 4.14 -1.80
C PHE A 101 -3.63 5.42 -1.09
N GLN A 102 -3.63 6.56 -1.79
CA GLN A 102 -3.12 7.83 -1.27
C GLN A 102 -3.80 8.23 0.06
N ASP A 103 -5.14 8.26 0.08
CA ASP A 103 -5.90 8.64 1.27
C ASP A 103 -5.67 7.68 2.45
N ASN A 104 -5.62 6.36 2.16
CA ASN A 104 -5.40 5.36 3.20
C ASN A 104 -3.97 5.39 3.73
N PHE A 105 -2.98 5.62 2.87
CA PHE A 105 -1.58 5.68 3.26
C PHE A 105 -1.27 6.93 4.08
N GLU A 106 -1.77 8.11 3.67
CA GLU A 106 -1.63 9.35 4.44
C GLU A 106 -2.23 9.21 5.85
N PHE A 107 -3.44 8.64 5.94
CA PHE A 107 -4.08 8.43 7.24
C PHE A 107 -3.31 7.42 8.10
N LEU A 108 -2.78 6.35 7.51
CA LEU A 108 -1.99 5.34 8.22
C LEU A 108 -0.66 5.90 8.74
N GLN A 109 0.03 6.74 7.95
CA GLN A 109 1.26 7.41 8.39
C GLN A 109 1.02 8.27 9.64
N TRP A 110 -0.05 9.08 9.61
CA TRP A 110 -0.45 9.84 10.79
C TRP A 110 -0.80 8.91 11.96
N PHE A 111 -1.56 7.84 11.69
CA PHE A 111 -2.00 6.90 12.72
C PHE A 111 -0.81 6.18 13.38
N LYS A 112 0.25 5.86 12.63
CA LYS A 112 1.49 5.29 13.17
C LYS A 112 2.15 6.23 14.16
N LYS A 113 2.33 7.50 13.81
CA LYS A 113 2.87 8.51 14.73
C LYS A 113 2.00 8.65 15.98
N PHE A 114 0.68 8.61 15.80
CA PHE A 114 -0.27 8.65 16.90
C PHE A 114 -0.13 7.42 17.81
N PHE A 115 0.02 6.24 17.22
CA PHE A 115 0.23 4.99 17.95
C PHE A 115 1.51 5.05 18.77
N ASP A 116 2.64 5.43 18.17
CA ASP A 116 3.94 5.49 18.84
C ASP A 116 3.95 6.47 20.02
N ALA A 117 3.24 7.60 19.88
CA ALA A 117 3.12 8.59 20.95
C ALA A 117 2.25 8.14 22.14
N ASN A 118 1.43 7.10 21.96
CA ASN A 118 0.42 6.68 22.95
C ASN A 118 0.59 5.24 23.45
N TYR A 119 1.35 4.40 22.76
CA TYR A 119 1.54 3.01 23.14
C TYR A 119 2.49 2.90 24.33
N ASP A 120 2.05 2.22 25.38
CA ASP A 120 2.79 2.05 26.63
C ASP A 120 3.53 0.70 26.72
N GLY A 121 3.55 -0.08 25.63
CA GLY A 121 4.23 -1.38 25.57
C GLY A 121 3.46 -2.54 26.20
N ARG A 122 2.18 -2.35 26.56
CA ARG A 122 1.36 -3.43 27.13
C ARG A 122 1.20 -4.62 26.19
N GLU A 123 1.10 -5.81 26.75
CA GLU A 123 0.76 -7.00 25.97
C GLU A 123 -0.70 -6.92 25.48
N TYR A 124 -0.93 -7.36 24.25
CA TYR A 124 -2.24 -7.37 23.64
C TYR A 124 -2.38 -8.61 22.74
N GLU A 125 -3.46 -9.36 22.92
CA GLU A 125 -3.77 -10.57 22.15
C GLU A 125 -4.84 -10.27 21.09
N PRO A 126 -4.44 -9.80 19.89
CA PRO A 126 -5.38 -9.25 18.92
C PRO A 126 -6.35 -10.31 18.37
N LEU A 127 -5.89 -11.54 18.16
CA LEU A 127 -6.75 -12.60 17.64
C LEU A 127 -7.82 -13.02 18.65
N ALA A 128 -7.46 -13.13 19.93
CA ALA A 128 -8.41 -13.44 21.01
C ALA A 128 -9.47 -12.35 21.14
N GLN A 129 -9.06 -11.08 21.05
CA GLN A 129 -9.96 -9.93 21.14
C GLN A 129 -10.96 -9.85 19.97
N ARG A 130 -10.60 -10.40 18.80
CA ARG A 130 -11.52 -10.59 17.67
C ARG A 130 -12.41 -11.82 17.79
N GLY A 131 -12.25 -12.65 18.82
CA GLY A 131 -12.94 -13.95 18.92
C GLY A 131 -12.47 -14.94 17.86
N GLY A 132 -11.20 -14.88 17.43
CA GLY A 132 -10.63 -15.77 16.42
C GLY A 132 -10.91 -15.38 14.97
N VAL A 133 -11.62 -14.28 14.72
CA VAL A 133 -11.98 -13.84 13.36
C VAL A 133 -10.77 -13.17 12.68
N ASN A 134 -10.47 -13.56 11.43
CA ASN A 134 -9.47 -12.85 10.61
C ASN A 134 -9.95 -11.45 10.21
N MET A 135 -9.01 -10.53 10.01
CA MET A 135 -9.29 -9.18 9.55
C MET A 135 -9.09 -9.04 8.03
N GLY A 136 -9.87 -8.17 7.40
CA GLY A 136 -9.65 -7.72 6.02
C GLY A 136 -10.86 -7.91 5.11
N SER A 137 -10.62 -7.76 3.80
CA SER A 137 -11.67 -7.91 2.81
C SER A 137 -12.14 -9.36 2.76
N GLY A 138 -13.46 -9.59 2.77
CA GLY A 138 -14.06 -10.93 2.77
C GLY A 138 -13.61 -11.89 1.65
N LYS A 139 -12.90 -11.39 0.63
CA LYS A 139 -12.20 -12.20 -0.38
C LYS A 139 -10.93 -12.80 0.21
N GLY A 140 -11.03 -13.98 0.82
CA GLY A 140 -9.84 -14.75 1.18
C GLY A 140 -9.09 -15.24 -0.09
N PRO A 141 -7.78 -15.54 0.01
CA PRO A 141 -7.07 -16.23 -1.05
C PRO A 141 -7.64 -17.65 -1.16
N GLY A 142 -8.51 -17.88 -2.16
CA GLY A 142 -9.01 -19.22 -2.51
C GLY A 142 -10.46 -19.56 -2.15
N GLY A 143 -11.33 -18.58 -1.85
CA GLY A 143 -12.75 -18.86 -1.56
C GLY A 143 -13.70 -18.27 -2.58
N SER A 144 -14.25 -19.11 -3.48
CA SER A 144 -15.45 -18.78 -4.24
C SER A 144 -16.58 -18.40 -3.28
N SER A 145 -17.06 -17.17 -3.36
CA SER A 145 -18.24 -16.71 -2.63
C SER A 145 -19.48 -17.35 -3.24
N ASN A 146 -19.94 -18.45 -2.67
CA ASN A 146 -21.34 -18.82 -2.75
C ASN A 146 -22.08 -18.09 -1.64
N GLY A 147 -23.11 -17.32 -2.02
CA GLY A 147 -23.93 -16.54 -1.11
C GLY A 147 -24.66 -17.40 -0.09
N GLY A 148 -24.91 -16.81 1.08
CA GLY A 148 -25.69 -17.45 2.13
C GLY A 148 -25.84 -16.53 3.33
N SER A 149 -26.85 -15.65 3.28
CA SER A 149 -27.46 -15.08 4.48
C SER A 149 -27.92 -16.22 5.38
N GLY A 150 -27.36 -16.30 6.59
CA GLY A 150 -27.68 -17.33 7.57
C GLY A 150 -28.00 -16.72 8.92
N VAL A 151 -29.30 -16.50 9.14
CA VAL A 151 -29.92 -16.25 10.45
C VAL A 151 -29.52 -17.38 11.41
N GLY A 152 -29.28 -17.01 12.68
CA GLY A 152 -28.79 -17.92 13.69
C GLY A 152 -29.71 -19.10 13.99
N SER A 153 -29.13 -20.16 14.54
CA SER A 153 -29.68 -20.79 15.72
C SER A 153 -28.64 -21.68 16.41
N VAL A 154 -28.90 -21.83 17.69
CA VAL A 154 -28.18 -22.47 18.78
C VAL A 154 -28.10 -23.98 18.55
N HIS A 155 -26.95 -24.60 18.79
CA HIS A 155 -26.89 -25.84 19.56
C HIS A 155 -25.54 -26.01 20.26
N ASN A 156 -25.67 -26.25 21.55
CA ASN A 156 -24.64 -26.60 22.50
C ASN A 156 -24.44 -28.11 22.37
N ASP A 157 -23.20 -28.61 22.29
CA ASP A 157 -22.92 -29.97 22.75
C ASP A 157 -21.45 -30.11 23.19
N ILE A 158 -21.33 -30.43 24.47
CA ILE A 158 -20.16 -30.84 25.21
C ILE A 158 -20.09 -32.36 25.12
N HIS A 159 -18.95 -32.92 24.68
CA HIS A 159 -18.38 -34.18 25.21
C HIS A 159 -16.92 -34.31 24.70
N THR A 160 -15.92 -34.07 25.54
CA THR A 160 -15.21 -35.04 26.41
C THR A 160 -14.32 -36.05 25.66
N MET A 161 -13.02 -35.73 25.63
CA MET A 161 -11.83 -36.61 25.78
C MET A 161 -11.51 -37.64 24.67
N HIS A 162 -10.27 -37.62 24.17
CA HIS A 162 -9.24 -38.66 24.43
C HIS A 162 -7.88 -38.27 23.81
N ARG A 163 -6.81 -38.58 24.55
CA ARG A 163 -5.39 -38.31 24.31
C ARG A 163 -4.68 -39.60 23.87
N ARG A 164 -3.99 -39.60 22.72
CA ARG A 164 -2.79 -40.40 22.33
C ARG A 164 -2.53 -40.07 20.85
N GLY A 165 -1.33 -39.81 20.34
CA GLY A 165 -0.01 -40.33 20.66
C GLY A 165 0.52 -41.02 19.40
N ILE A 166 1.57 -40.46 18.81
CA ILE A 166 2.69 -41.05 18.03
C ILE A 166 2.43 -42.07 16.89
N LEU A 167 2.87 -41.75 15.66
CA LEU A 167 4.05 -42.32 14.97
C LEU A 167 4.06 -41.99 13.46
N ALA A 168 5.24 -41.62 12.96
CA ALA A 168 5.58 -41.39 11.56
C ALA A 168 5.83 -42.72 10.80
N PRO A 169 5.91 -42.66 9.45
CA PRO A 169 6.96 -43.41 8.79
C PRO A 169 7.72 -42.61 7.71
N GLN A 170 9.02 -42.88 7.66
CA GLN A 170 10.03 -42.38 6.72
C GLN A 170 10.16 -43.26 5.45
N PRO A 171 10.95 -42.84 4.42
CA PRO A 171 10.80 -43.24 3.02
C PRO A 171 11.69 -44.43 2.62
N LYS A 172 11.38 -45.07 1.47
CA LYS A 172 12.28 -46.03 0.80
C LYS A 172 12.61 -45.56 -0.62
N ARG A 173 13.91 -45.47 -0.89
CA ARG A 173 14.58 -45.12 -2.15
C ARG A 173 15.30 -46.37 -2.66
N LEU A 174 15.11 -46.74 -3.93
CA LEU A 174 16.07 -47.57 -4.69
C LEU A 174 15.96 -47.22 -6.20
N ALA A 175 17.09 -46.81 -6.76
CA ALA A 175 17.52 -46.89 -8.18
C ALA A 175 18.85 -47.69 -8.17
N PRO A 176 19.57 -48.00 -9.28
CA PRO A 176 19.43 -47.54 -10.68
C PRO A 176 19.73 -48.62 -11.76
N SER A 177 19.57 -48.27 -13.05
CA SER A 177 20.44 -48.78 -14.13
C SER A 177 20.29 -47.95 -15.43
N VAL A 178 21.43 -47.48 -15.93
CA VAL A 178 21.67 -46.82 -17.25
C VAL A 178 22.08 -47.91 -18.26
N PRO A 179 21.99 -47.67 -19.59
CA PRO A 179 23.17 -47.15 -20.29
C PRO A 179 22.89 -46.18 -21.46
N ALA A 180 23.96 -45.51 -21.87
CA ALA A 180 24.08 -44.52 -22.94
C ALA A 180 24.34 -45.16 -24.32
N HIS A 181 23.96 -44.47 -25.41
CA HIS A 181 24.87 -44.20 -26.54
C HIS A 181 24.34 -43.08 -27.45
N GLU A 182 25.27 -42.45 -28.16
CA GLU A 182 25.20 -41.17 -28.87
C GLU A 182 25.43 -41.43 -30.40
N PRO A 183 25.70 -40.44 -31.28
CA PRO A 183 24.74 -39.83 -32.21
C PRO A 183 25.04 -40.09 -33.71
N ALA A 184 24.16 -39.65 -34.62
CA ALA A 184 24.51 -39.44 -36.03
C ALA A 184 23.67 -38.34 -36.73
N VAL A 185 24.31 -37.73 -37.72
CA VAL A 185 24.15 -36.37 -38.29
C VAL A 185 23.41 -36.38 -39.64
N SER A 186 22.82 -35.22 -40.03
CA SER A 186 22.73 -34.63 -41.40
C SER A 186 21.30 -34.21 -41.79
N LYS A 187 20.97 -32.92 -41.94
CA LYS A 187 21.24 -31.94 -43.04
C LYS A 187 20.24 -31.98 -44.22
N VAL A 188 19.46 -30.89 -44.30
CA VAL A 188 19.07 -30.08 -45.48
C VAL A 188 17.82 -30.47 -46.34
N LEU A 189 17.04 -29.42 -46.62
CA LEU A 189 15.86 -29.16 -47.49
C LEU A 189 16.18 -29.34 -49.02
N PRO A 190 15.33 -29.04 -50.04
CA PRO A 190 14.03 -28.31 -50.07
C PRO A 190 12.94 -28.81 -51.06
N ARG A 191 11.79 -28.12 -51.04
CA ARG A 191 11.07 -27.52 -52.19
C ARG A 191 9.70 -28.11 -52.63
N THR A 192 8.69 -27.23 -52.49
CA THR A 192 7.52 -26.95 -53.37
C THR A 192 6.50 -28.05 -53.69
N SER A 193 5.22 -27.79 -53.42
CA SER A 193 4.29 -27.16 -54.39
C SER A 193 2.84 -27.26 -53.92
N SER A 194 2.13 -26.18 -54.18
CA SER A 194 0.69 -25.92 -54.16
C SER A 194 -0.19 -27.10 -54.63
N ALA A 195 -1.36 -27.27 -53.99
CA ALA A 195 -2.63 -27.46 -54.72
C ALA A 195 -3.85 -27.34 -53.79
N VAL A 196 -4.79 -26.54 -54.28
CA VAL A 196 -6.14 -26.27 -53.81
C VAL A 196 -7.04 -27.50 -54.05
N THR A 197 -8.03 -27.78 -53.19
CA THR A 197 -9.43 -28.06 -53.60
C THR A 197 -10.39 -28.30 -52.43
N HIS A 198 -11.64 -27.97 -52.72
CA HIS A 198 -12.80 -27.81 -51.86
C HIS A 198 -13.45 -29.11 -51.37
N SER A 199 -13.96 -29.14 -50.14
CA SER A 199 -15.41 -29.21 -49.82
C SER A 199 -15.75 -29.92 -48.50
N ARG A 200 -16.60 -29.22 -47.74
CA ARG A 200 -17.77 -29.66 -46.96
C ARG A 200 -17.63 -30.55 -45.70
N VAL A 201 -17.92 -29.87 -44.58
CA VAL A 201 -18.86 -30.19 -43.47
C VAL A 201 -18.77 -31.55 -42.78
N ALA A 202 -18.34 -31.53 -41.51
CA ALA A 202 -18.99 -32.30 -40.43
C ALA A 202 -18.74 -31.64 -39.06
N THR A 203 -19.79 -31.60 -38.26
CA THR A 203 -19.92 -30.98 -36.95
C THR A 203 -19.40 -31.88 -35.83
N ALA A 204 -18.85 -31.24 -34.78
CA ALA A 204 -18.73 -31.67 -33.38
C ALA A 204 -17.66 -32.74 -33.01
N THR A 205 -16.59 -32.34 -32.30
CA THR A 205 -16.40 -32.46 -30.82
C THR A 205 -14.94 -32.26 -30.40
N ASN A 206 -14.75 -31.56 -29.26
CA ASN A 206 -13.68 -31.61 -28.26
C ASN A 206 -12.20 -31.72 -28.71
N ILE A 207 -11.46 -30.62 -28.52
CA ILE A 207 -10.02 -30.67 -28.18
C ILE A 207 -9.76 -29.78 -26.97
N THR A 208 -9.54 -30.44 -25.83
CA THR A 208 -8.87 -29.92 -24.64
C THR A 208 -7.41 -29.63 -24.99
N GLY A 209 -7.10 -28.37 -25.30
CA GLY A 209 -5.75 -27.85 -25.45
C GLY A 209 -5.34 -27.08 -24.19
N THR A 210 -4.34 -27.58 -23.49
CA THR A 210 -3.73 -26.99 -22.30
C THR A 210 -3.15 -25.60 -22.56
N VAL A 211 -3.85 -24.54 -22.15
CA VAL A 211 -3.28 -23.19 -21.98
C VAL A 211 -3.03 -23.00 -20.49
N LYS A 212 -1.82 -23.33 -20.01
CA LYS A 212 -1.43 -23.11 -18.60
C LYS A 212 -0.07 -22.44 -18.41
N LYS A 213 0.57 -21.98 -19.51
CA LYS A 213 1.92 -21.39 -19.43
C LYS A 213 1.97 -19.86 -19.56
N ASN A 214 0.88 -19.21 -20.02
CA ASN A 214 0.83 -17.75 -20.18
C ASN A 214 0.35 -17.00 -18.92
N ASP A 215 -0.44 -17.62 -18.04
CA ASP A 215 -0.97 -16.93 -16.84
C ASP A 215 0.13 -16.52 -15.85
N ALA A 216 1.16 -17.35 -15.66
CA ALA A 216 2.24 -17.05 -14.71
C ALA A 216 3.13 -15.89 -15.19
N ASN A 217 3.47 -15.85 -16.49
CA ASN A 217 4.24 -14.75 -17.05
C ASN A 217 3.43 -13.44 -17.08
N HIS A 218 2.12 -13.52 -17.33
CA HIS A 218 1.26 -12.35 -17.30
C HIS A 218 1.10 -11.79 -15.89
N ALA A 219 0.98 -12.65 -14.88
CA ALA A 219 0.90 -12.24 -13.48
C ALA A 219 2.20 -11.58 -12.98
N VAL A 220 3.37 -12.11 -13.36
CA VAL A 220 4.67 -11.49 -13.02
C VAL A 220 4.83 -10.14 -13.71
N ASN A 221 4.46 -10.04 -14.99
CA ASN A 221 4.55 -8.77 -15.72
C ASN A 221 3.57 -7.72 -15.17
N THR A 222 2.35 -8.14 -14.78
CA THR A 222 1.40 -7.26 -14.08
C THR A 222 1.93 -6.79 -12.73
N GLN A 223 2.59 -7.65 -11.96
CA GLN A 223 3.23 -7.26 -10.69
C GLN A 223 4.36 -6.25 -10.91
N GLN A 224 5.19 -6.44 -11.94
CA GLN A 224 6.24 -5.48 -12.28
C GLN A 224 5.67 -4.15 -12.77
N ILE A 225 4.61 -4.16 -13.58
CA ILE A 225 3.92 -2.94 -14.01
C ILE A 225 3.34 -2.20 -12.80
N ASP A 226 2.73 -2.91 -11.86
CA ASP A 226 2.22 -2.33 -10.62
C ASP A 226 3.36 -1.73 -9.78
N GLU A 227 4.50 -2.42 -9.67
CA GLU A 227 5.67 -1.94 -8.92
C GLU A 227 6.31 -0.70 -9.56
N LEU A 228 6.54 -0.70 -10.88
CA LEU A 228 7.04 0.47 -11.60
C LEU A 228 6.04 1.62 -11.54
N SER A 229 4.74 1.35 -11.66
CA SER A 229 3.70 2.37 -11.52
C SER A 229 3.73 3.00 -10.13
N ASN A 230 4.00 2.22 -9.08
CA ASN A 230 4.15 2.72 -7.73
C ASN A 230 5.42 3.56 -7.56
N GLN A 231 6.57 3.14 -8.12
CA GLN A 231 7.81 3.93 -8.07
C GLN A 231 7.65 5.28 -8.78
N VAL A 232 7.03 5.31 -9.96
CA VAL A 232 6.74 6.55 -10.69
C VAL A 232 5.81 7.45 -9.85
N MET A 233 4.87 6.87 -9.13
CA MET A 233 3.97 7.61 -8.25
C MET A 233 4.70 8.19 -7.03
N ASP A 234 5.57 7.42 -6.38
CA ASP A 234 6.38 7.88 -5.24
C ASP A 234 7.32 9.02 -5.66
N MET A 235 7.96 8.91 -6.82
CA MET A 235 8.79 9.98 -7.38
C MET A 235 7.98 11.26 -7.64
N ARG A 236 6.75 11.13 -8.17
CA ARG A 236 5.87 12.29 -8.39
C ARG A 236 5.51 12.99 -7.08
N LEU A 237 5.23 12.24 -6.03
CA LEU A 237 4.93 12.81 -4.71
C LEU A 237 6.14 13.52 -4.11
N ASN A 238 7.33 12.93 -4.26
CA ASN A 238 8.56 13.55 -3.81
C ASN A 238 8.84 14.86 -4.57
N LEU A 239 8.62 14.86 -5.89
CA LEU A 239 8.75 16.07 -6.71
C LEU A 239 7.73 17.14 -6.30
N GLU A 240 6.46 16.80 -6.12
CA GLU A 240 5.44 17.77 -5.67
C GLU A 240 5.77 18.37 -4.30
N GLY A 241 6.34 17.56 -3.39
CA GLY A 241 6.85 18.03 -2.10
C GLY A 241 8.00 19.02 -2.27
N LEU A 242 9.00 18.66 -3.08
CA LEU A 242 10.15 19.52 -3.38
C LEU A 242 9.75 20.81 -4.09
N GLU A 243 8.77 20.78 -4.99
CA GLU A 243 8.24 21.97 -5.66
C GLU A 243 7.59 22.93 -4.66
N LYS A 244 6.78 22.42 -3.71
CA LYS A 244 6.21 23.26 -2.65
C LYS A 244 7.28 23.85 -1.75
N GLU A 245 8.32 23.10 -1.43
CA GLU A 245 9.46 23.61 -0.65
C GLU A 245 10.23 24.69 -1.42
N ARG A 246 10.54 24.44 -2.70
CA ARG A 246 11.16 25.42 -3.60
C ARG A 246 10.34 26.71 -3.63
N ASP A 247 9.03 26.62 -3.86
CA ASP A 247 8.14 27.77 -3.95
C ASP A 247 8.04 28.52 -2.61
N PHE A 248 8.05 27.80 -1.49
CA PHE A 248 8.06 28.38 -0.16
C PHE A 248 9.34 29.17 0.13
N TYR A 249 10.51 28.60 -0.16
CA TYR A 249 11.79 29.30 0.03
C TYR A 249 11.95 30.46 -0.95
N PHE A 250 11.55 30.28 -2.21
CA PHE A 250 11.57 31.32 -3.23
C PHE A 250 10.69 32.51 -2.81
N SER A 251 9.46 32.25 -2.34
CA SER A 251 8.57 33.31 -1.86
C SER A 251 9.18 34.11 -0.71
N LYS A 252 9.85 33.44 0.23
CA LYS A 252 10.56 34.13 1.32
C LYS A 252 11.74 34.97 0.85
N LEU A 253 12.54 34.44 -0.08
CA LEU A 253 13.66 35.18 -0.66
C LEU A 253 13.16 36.40 -1.45
N ARG A 254 12.02 36.26 -2.15
CA ARG A 254 11.36 37.37 -2.85
C ARG A 254 10.84 38.44 -1.88
N ASP A 255 10.22 38.05 -0.77
CA ASP A 255 9.79 39.01 0.26
C ASP A 255 11.00 39.78 0.84
N ILE A 256 12.12 39.09 1.09
CA ILE A 256 13.36 39.72 1.57
C ILE A 256 13.93 40.68 0.52
N GLU A 257 13.91 40.30 -0.75
CA GLU A 257 14.38 41.13 -1.86
C GLU A 257 13.59 42.44 -1.96
N ILE A 258 12.25 42.38 -1.88
CA ILE A 258 11.38 43.57 -1.87
C ILE A 258 11.76 44.50 -0.73
N LEU A 259 11.93 43.96 0.49
CA LEU A 259 12.33 44.76 1.65
C LEU A 259 13.70 45.44 1.48
N CYS A 260 14.64 44.76 0.82
CA CYS A 260 15.96 45.33 0.53
C CYS A 260 15.88 46.46 -0.49
N GLN A 261 15.09 46.30 -1.56
CA GLN A 261 14.88 47.32 -2.59
C GLN A 261 14.18 48.57 -2.04
N GLU A 262 13.14 48.40 -1.20
CA GLU A 262 12.46 49.52 -0.54
C GLU A 262 13.39 50.29 0.41
N ALA A 263 14.30 49.60 1.11
CA ALA A 263 15.27 50.25 2.00
C ALA A 263 16.34 51.05 1.24
N GLU A 264 16.68 50.62 0.02
CA GLU A 264 17.68 51.27 -0.84
C GLU A 264 17.20 52.63 -1.38
N GLU A 265 15.89 52.84 -1.53
CA GLU A 265 15.29 54.13 -1.92
C GLU A 265 15.43 55.23 -0.85
N GLY A 266 15.68 54.85 0.42
CA GLY A 266 15.80 55.78 1.55
C GLY A 266 17.25 56.09 1.95
N GLU A 267 17.99 55.08 2.40
CA GLU A 267 19.40 55.20 2.81
C GLU A 267 20.08 53.83 2.68
N THR A 268 20.96 53.68 1.69
CA THR A 268 21.59 52.41 1.36
C THR A 268 22.58 51.99 2.45
N THR A 269 22.27 50.94 3.20
CA THR A 269 23.19 50.42 4.21
C THR A 269 24.16 49.39 3.61
N PRO A 270 25.43 49.34 4.03
CA PRO A 270 26.38 48.30 3.59
C PRO A 270 25.92 46.85 3.89
N LEU A 271 24.93 46.68 4.78
CA LEU A 271 24.32 45.40 5.07
C LEU A 271 23.33 44.98 3.98
N VAL A 272 22.50 45.90 3.48
CA VAL A 272 21.53 45.64 2.39
C VAL A 272 22.25 45.17 1.13
N GLN A 273 23.36 45.82 0.76
CA GLN A 273 24.16 45.39 -0.40
C GLN A 273 24.64 43.94 -0.27
N LYS A 274 25.16 43.56 0.91
CA LYS A 274 25.62 42.18 1.15
C LYS A 274 24.50 41.14 1.06
N ILE A 275 23.26 41.52 1.41
CA ILE A 275 22.11 40.63 1.29
C ILE A 275 21.74 40.46 -0.19
N LEU A 276 21.71 41.55 -0.97
CA LEU A 276 21.46 41.50 -2.41
C LEU A 276 22.53 40.69 -3.16
N ASP A 277 23.81 40.86 -2.80
CA ASP A 277 24.91 40.07 -3.39
C ASP A 277 24.70 38.56 -3.18
N ILE A 278 24.12 38.15 -2.04
CA ILE A 278 23.78 36.74 -1.78
C ILE A 278 22.56 36.30 -2.60
N LEU A 279 21.52 37.14 -2.69
CA LEU A 279 20.29 36.82 -3.42
C LEU A 279 20.52 36.70 -4.92
N TYR A 280 21.45 37.49 -5.47
CA TYR A 280 21.79 37.49 -6.89
C TYR A 280 23.02 36.64 -7.24
N ALA A 281 23.62 35.96 -6.26
CA ALA A 281 24.69 35.00 -6.53
C ALA A 281 24.15 33.85 -7.39
N THR A 282 24.82 33.59 -8.52
CA THR A 282 24.52 32.46 -9.41
C THR A 282 25.59 31.39 -9.26
N GLU A 283 25.19 30.12 -9.31
CA GLU A 283 26.12 28.98 -9.40
C GLU A 283 26.37 28.66 -10.88
N ASP A 284 27.55 28.14 -11.22
CA ASP A 284 27.98 27.88 -12.60
C ASP A 284 27.02 26.88 -13.27
N GLY A 285 26.19 27.37 -14.22
CA GLY A 285 25.11 26.61 -14.87
C GLY A 285 23.67 26.99 -14.47
N PHE A 286 23.48 27.92 -13.53
CA PHE A 286 22.17 28.52 -13.19
C PHE A 286 22.16 30.00 -13.57
N ALA A 287 21.72 30.31 -14.80
CA ALA A 287 21.58 31.69 -15.25
C ALA A 287 20.22 32.28 -14.81
N PRO A 288 20.14 33.58 -14.51
CA PRO A 288 18.87 34.27 -14.37
C PRO A 288 18.02 34.09 -15.64
N PRO A 289 16.67 34.08 -15.55
CA PRO A 289 15.79 33.86 -16.70
C PRO A 289 16.05 34.79 -17.90
N ASP A 290 16.59 35.99 -17.65
CA ASP A 290 16.92 36.97 -18.68
C ASP A 290 18.22 36.64 -19.44
N ASP A 291 19.05 35.73 -18.93
CA ASP A 291 20.33 35.27 -19.52
C ASP A 291 20.27 33.80 -20.02
N ALA A 292 19.11 33.15 -19.95
CA ALA A 292 18.93 31.82 -20.55
C ALA A 292 19.03 31.95 -22.09
N PRO A 293 19.99 31.30 -22.77
CA PRO A 293 20.04 31.30 -24.23
C PRO A 293 18.72 30.72 -24.77
N PRO A 294 18.15 31.30 -25.84
CA PRO A 294 16.91 30.78 -26.42
C PRO A 294 17.10 29.30 -26.73
N GLU A 295 16.21 28.45 -26.19
CA GLU A 295 16.22 27.02 -26.45
C GLU A 295 16.23 26.82 -27.97
N GLU A 296 17.30 26.20 -28.49
CA GLU A 296 17.36 25.82 -29.89
C GLU A 296 16.23 24.82 -30.15
N GLU A 297 15.18 25.28 -30.85
CA GLU A 297 14.12 24.42 -31.38
C GLU A 297 14.77 23.40 -32.33
N GLU A 298 15.05 22.21 -31.81
CA GLU A 298 15.52 21.08 -32.61
C GLU A 298 14.34 20.58 -33.45
N TYR A 299 14.35 20.97 -34.73
CA TYR A 299 13.39 20.60 -35.78
C TYR A 299 13.43 19.11 -36.14
#